data_AF-A0A1H5DKY7-F1
#
_entry.id   AF-A0A1H5DKY7-F1
#
_cell.length_a   1.000
_cell.length_b   1.000
_cell.length_c   1.000
_cell.angle_alpha   90.00
_cell.angle_beta   90.00
_cell.angle_gamma   90.00
#
_symmetry.space_group_name_H-M   'P 1'
#
loop_
_entity.id
_entity.type
_entity.pdbx_description
1 polymer ?
#
loop_
_entity_poly.entity_id
_entity_poly.type
_entity_poly.pdbx_seq_one_letter_code
_entity_poly.pdbx_strand_id
1 'polypeptide(L)'
;MRTTFSLSLALLLLTPLAQAKEYPIGEPQLCPGLEVGAVYLQPIEMAPAGMMRATADSDVHLEADIRATADNRQGFQEGSFVPYLNVSFNLKKQGSENELKGDFHAMVANDGPHYGDNVKLLGPGKYQLTFTVLPPGGHGSLGRHTDKETGVAPWFERCELHYEFIYAGIGKKGGY
;
A
#
# COMPACT_ATOMS: atom_id res chain seq x y z
N MET A 1 -36.99 42.12 -41.30
CA MET A 1 -37.03 41.21 -40.14
C MET A 1 -35.72 40.44 -40.09
N ARG A 2 -34.86 40.69 -39.09
CA ARG A 2 -33.63 39.92 -38.86
C ARG A 2 -33.83 39.08 -37.62
N THR A 3 -33.95 37.77 -37.79
CA THR A 3 -34.06 36.78 -36.72
C THR A 3 -32.69 36.57 -36.10
N THR A 4 -32.53 36.97 -34.85
CA THR A 4 -31.36 36.67 -34.02
C THR A 4 -31.49 35.23 -33.50
N PHE A 5 -30.64 34.33 -33.97
CA PHE A 5 -30.45 33.01 -33.36
C PHE A 5 -29.61 33.17 -32.09
N SER A 6 -30.23 32.98 -30.92
CA SER A 6 -29.50 32.86 -29.65
C SER A 6 -28.86 31.46 -29.59
N LEU A 7 -27.54 31.40 -29.76
CA LEU A 7 -26.76 30.19 -29.53
C LEU A 7 -26.62 30.00 -28.01
N SER A 8 -27.38 29.05 -27.44
CA SER A 8 -27.22 28.65 -26.04
C SER A 8 -25.88 27.92 -25.88
N LEU A 9 -24.88 28.60 -25.31
CA LEU A 9 -23.58 28.00 -24.98
C LEU A 9 -23.75 27.10 -23.76
N ALA A 10 -23.92 25.79 -23.99
CA ALA A 10 -23.93 24.78 -22.93
C ALA A 10 -22.52 24.67 -22.34
N LEU A 11 -22.32 25.22 -21.15
CA LEU A 11 -21.08 25.10 -20.39
C LEU A 11 -21.01 23.69 -19.80
N LEU A 12 -20.25 22.79 -20.44
CA LEU A 12 -19.90 21.48 -19.88
C LEU A 12 -19.03 21.71 -18.63
N LEU A 13 -19.61 21.51 -17.45
CA LEU A 13 -18.87 21.46 -16.20
C LEU A 13 -17.98 20.20 -16.20
N LEU A 14 -16.69 20.36 -16.52
CA LEU A 14 -15.69 19.33 -16.25
C LEU A 14 -15.52 19.25 -14.73
N THR A 15 -16.11 18.23 -14.09
CA THR A 15 -15.75 17.88 -12.72
C THR A 15 -14.35 17.26 -12.74
N PRO A 16 -13.43 17.71 -11.86
CA PRO A 16 -12.12 17.07 -11.76
C PRO A 16 -12.31 15.63 -11.28
N LEU A 17 -11.71 14.68 -12.00
CA LEU A 17 -11.61 13.30 -11.54
C LEU A 17 -10.76 13.30 -10.26
N ALA A 18 -11.34 12.84 -9.16
CA ALA A 18 -10.59 12.66 -7.92
C ALA A 18 -9.62 11.49 -8.13
N GLN A 19 -8.32 11.77 -8.20
CA GLN A 19 -7.27 10.76 -8.20
C GLN A 19 -6.65 10.66 -6.81
N ALA A 20 -6.47 9.43 -6.33
CA ALA A 20 -5.62 9.18 -5.18
C ALA A 20 -4.19 9.60 -5.54
N LYS A 21 -3.51 10.26 -4.61
CA LYS A 21 -2.10 10.63 -4.78
C LYS A 21 -1.30 9.86 -3.76
N GLU A 22 -0.52 8.91 -4.26
CA GLU A 22 0.48 8.19 -3.49
C GLU A 22 1.71 9.06 -3.26
N TYR A 23 2.30 8.89 -2.08
CA TYR A 23 3.55 9.49 -1.66
C TYR A 23 4.53 8.36 -1.36
N PRO A 24 5.62 8.22 -2.13
CA PRO A 24 6.61 7.17 -1.90
C PRO A 24 7.35 7.37 -0.57
N ILE A 25 7.62 6.27 0.13
CA ILE A 25 8.39 6.21 1.37
C ILE A 25 9.74 5.56 1.06
N GLY A 26 10.74 6.38 0.76
CA GLY A 26 12.06 5.90 0.34
C GLY A 26 12.03 5.21 -1.03
N GLU A 27 13.06 4.42 -1.30
CA GLU A 27 13.17 3.59 -2.51
C GLU A 27 12.69 2.16 -2.22
N PRO A 28 12.15 1.43 -3.23
CA PRO A 28 11.86 0.01 -3.11
C PRO A 28 13.08 -0.80 -2.65
N GLN A 29 12.85 -1.84 -1.86
CA GLN A 29 13.89 -2.72 -1.31
C GLN A 29 13.61 -4.18 -1.66
N LEU A 30 14.65 -5.01 -1.58
CA LEU A 30 14.59 -6.41 -2.00
C LEU A 30 14.52 -7.37 -0.82
N CYS A 31 13.69 -8.39 -0.98
CA CYS A 31 13.70 -9.64 -0.21
C CYS A 31 14.01 -10.81 -1.14
N PRO A 32 14.30 -12.02 -0.63
CA PRO A 32 14.51 -13.20 -1.48
C PRO A 32 13.32 -13.48 -2.41
N GLY A 33 13.46 -13.13 -3.69
CA GLY A 33 12.43 -13.30 -4.72
C GLY A 33 11.35 -12.22 -4.74
N LEU A 34 11.49 -11.11 -3.99
CA LEU A 34 10.48 -10.05 -3.90
C LEU A 34 11.11 -8.66 -3.96
N GLU A 35 10.40 -7.73 -4.57
CA GLU A 35 10.61 -6.28 -4.44
C GLU A 35 9.46 -5.71 -3.61
N VAL A 36 9.78 -4.82 -2.68
CA VAL A 36 8.84 -4.23 -1.73
C VAL A 36 8.95 -2.71 -1.78
N GLY A 37 7.91 -2.08 -2.32
CA GLY A 37 7.67 -0.64 -2.24
C GLY A 37 6.89 -0.27 -0.99
N ALA A 38 7.07 0.97 -0.53
CA ALA A 38 6.31 1.54 0.56
C ALA A 38 5.72 2.88 0.10
N VAL A 39 4.41 3.06 0.23
CA VAL A 39 3.72 4.31 -0.10
C VAL A 39 2.72 4.66 0.98
N TYR A 40 2.31 5.92 1.03
CA TYR A 40 1.10 6.31 1.74
C TYR A 40 0.23 7.23 0.88
N LEU A 41 -1.06 7.28 1.19
CA LEU A 41 -2.03 8.18 0.58
C LEU A 41 -3.08 8.61 1.61
N GLN A 42 -4.12 9.34 1.19
CA GLN A 42 -5.24 9.64 2.06
C GLN A 42 -5.92 8.36 2.58
N PRO A 43 -6.47 8.35 3.82
CA PRO A 43 -7.24 7.21 4.32
C PRO A 43 -8.34 6.77 3.35
N ILE A 44 -8.52 5.46 3.23
CA ILE A 44 -9.48 4.84 2.32
C ILE A 44 -10.62 4.19 3.10
N GLU A 45 -11.77 3.97 2.44
CA GLU A 45 -12.86 3.14 2.96
C GLU A 45 -12.71 1.73 2.42
N MET A 46 -12.91 0.71 3.26
CA MET A 46 -12.77 -0.69 2.88
C MET A 46 -13.97 -1.49 3.36
N ALA A 47 -14.37 -2.44 2.51
CA ALA A 47 -15.36 -3.45 2.84
C ALA A 47 -14.69 -4.84 2.97
N PRO A 48 -15.18 -5.71 3.88
CA PRO A 48 -16.18 -5.43 4.91
C PRO A 48 -15.68 -4.41 5.95
N ALA A 49 -16.62 -3.67 6.54
CA ALA A 49 -16.31 -2.69 7.57
C ALA A 49 -15.70 -3.36 8.82
N GLY A 50 -14.86 -2.64 9.54
CA GLY A 50 -14.21 -3.13 10.75
C GLY A 50 -12.96 -3.98 10.52
N MET A 51 -12.54 -4.20 9.27
CA MET A 51 -11.25 -4.83 8.98
C MET A 51 -10.06 -3.95 9.30
N MET A 52 -10.19 -2.63 9.12
CA MET A 52 -9.13 -1.65 9.34
C MET A 52 -9.67 -0.47 10.14
N ARG A 53 -8.77 0.41 10.59
CA ARG A 53 -9.16 1.66 11.27
C ARG A 53 -10.04 2.53 10.36
N ALA A 54 -11.04 3.18 10.97
CA ALA A 54 -11.92 4.09 10.25
C ALA A 54 -11.16 5.29 9.67
N THR A 55 -11.62 5.80 8.53
CA THR A 55 -11.04 6.96 7.83
C THR A 55 -10.99 8.20 8.74
N ALA A 56 -12.07 8.45 9.49
CA ALA A 56 -12.19 9.60 10.40
C ALA A 56 -11.15 9.60 11.53
N ASP A 57 -10.64 8.42 11.89
CA ASP A 57 -9.67 8.23 12.97
C ASP A 57 -8.23 8.06 12.44
N SER A 58 -8.00 8.28 11.15
CA SER A 58 -6.72 7.97 10.49
C SER A 58 -6.14 9.19 9.80
N ASP A 59 -4.81 9.23 9.67
CA ASP A 59 -4.10 10.30 8.99
C ASP A 59 -3.70 9.89 7.57
N VAL A 60 -3.35 8.61 7.37
CA VAL A 60 -2.95 8.05 6.08
C VAL A 60 -3.51 6.65 5.88
N HIS A 61 -3.59 6.21 4.63
CA HIS A 61 -3.52 4.79 4.30
C HIS A 61 -2.06 4.47 3.99
N LEU A 62 -1.48 3.48 4.69
CA LEU A 62 -0.10 3.04 4.51
C LEU A 62 -0.11 1.71 3.77
N GLU A 63 0.68 1.59 2.70
CA GLU A 63 0.70 0.43 1.83
C GLU A 63 2.11 -0.17 1.70
N ALA A 64 2.16 -1.48 1.52
CA ALA A 64 3.29 -2.24 1.03
C ALA A 64 2.95 -2.89 -0.32
N ASP A 65 3.64 -2.43 -1.36
CA ASP A 65 3.55 -2.99 -2.71
C ASP A 65 4.56 -4.11 -2.86
N ILE A 66 4.10 -5.36 -2.82
CA ILE A 66 4.98 -6.53 -2.86
C ILE A 66 4.80 -7.29 -4.16
N ARG A 67 5.87 -7.33 -4.95
CA ARG A 67 5.89 -7.97 -6.27
C ARG A 67 7.01 -8.99 -6.36
N ALA A 68 6.78 -10.07 -7.12
CA ALA A 68 7.83 -11.06 -7.38
C ALA A 68 8.90 -10.48 -8.31
N THR A 69 10.17 -10.70 -7.98
CA THR A 69 11.30 -10.37 -8.85
C THR A 69 11.50 -11.42 -9.94
N ALA A 70 12.29 -11.10 -10.97
CA ALA A 70 12.62 -12.03 -12.06
C ALA A 70 13.24 -13.34 -11.58
N ASP A 71 13.95 -13.33 -10.45
CA ASP A 71 14.60 -14.48 -9.84
C ASP A 71 13.76 -15.18 -8.77
N ASN A 72 12.46 -14.89 -8.67
CA ASN A 72 11.56 -15.55 -7.73
C ASN A 72 11.61 -17.08 -7.90
N ARG A 73 12.04 -17.78 -6.84
CA ARG A 73 12.20 -19.25 -6.86
C ARG A 73 10.99 -20.00 -6.30
N GLN A 74 9.99 -19.27 -5.81
CA GLN A 74 8.77 -19.82 -5.21
C GLN A 74 7.61 -19.94 -6.20
N GLY A 75 7.85 -19.65 -7.49
CA GLY A 75 6.93 -19.95 -8.59
C GLY A 75 6.03 -18.78 -9.01
N PHE A 76 6.24 -17.58 -8.47
CA PHE A 76 5.52 -16.39 -8.90
C PHE A 76 6.14 -15.78 -10.16
N GLN A 77 5.29 -15.26 -11.05
CA GLN A 77 5.75 -14.58 -12.26
C GLN A 77 6.31 -13.20 -11.91
N GLU A 78 7.35 -12.76 -12.61
CA GLU A 78 7.92 -11.43 -12.44
C GLU A 78 6.85 -10.33 -12.50
N GLY A 79 6.91 -9.38 -11.56
CA GLY A 79 5.98 -8.26 -11.46
C GLY A 79 4.61 -8.60 -10.87
N SER A 80 4.29 -9.88 -10.67
CA SER A 80 3.03 -10.30 -10.07
C SER A 80 2.98 -9.97 -8.57
N PHE A 81 1.80 -9.58 -8.09
CA PHE A 81 1.53 -9.50 -6.66
C PHE A 81 1.72 -10.86 -6.00
N VAL A 82 2.37 -10.88 -4.83
CA VAL A 82 2.58 -12.11 -4.07
C VAL A 82 1.58 -12.19 -2.91
N PRO A 83 0.56 -13.05 -3.01
CA PRO A 83 -0.50 -13.14 -2.02
C PRO A 83 -0.11 -13.97 -0.78
N TYR A 84 -0.99 -13.97 0.23
CA TYR A 84 -0.89 -14.77 1.46
C TYR A 84 0.32 -14.47 2.36
N LEU A 85 1.13 -13.46 2.05
CA LEU A 85 2.16 -12.96 2.96
C LEU A 85 1.53 -12.42 4.25
N ASN A 86 2.26 -12.58 5.35
CA ASN A 86 1.94 -11.90 6.60
C ASN A 86 2.86 -10.69 6.69
N VAL A 87 2.28 -9.50 6.61
CA VAL A 87 3.02 -8.23 6.55
C VAL A 87 2.64 -7.37 7.75
N SER A 88 3.63 -6.86 8.46
CA SER A 88 3.44 -5.95 9.59
C SER A 88 4.40 -4.77 9.52
N PHE A 89 4.05 -3.70 10.21
CA PHE A 89 4.84 -2.47 10.25
C PHE A 89 5.18 -2.04 11.67
N ASN A 90 6.31 -1.33 11.79
CA ASN A 90 6.65 -0.52 12.94
C ASN A 90 7.06 0.88 12.46
N LEU A 91 6.38 1.91 12.97
CA LEU A 91 6.65 3.32 12.69
C LEU A 91 7.18 4.00 13.95
N LYS A 92 8.35 4.65 13.81
CA LYS A 92 8.98 5.43 14.86
C LYS A 92 9.22 6.86 14.39
N LYS A 93 8.58 7.82 15.07
CA LYS A 93 8.84 9.25 14.83
C LYS A 93 10.15 9.65 15.52
N GLN A 94 11.01 10.40 14.81
CA GLN A 94 12.23 10.93 15.40
C GLN A 94 11.91 11.82 16.61
N GLY A 95 12.56 11.57 17.74
CA GLY A 95 12.35 12.30 19.00
C GLY A 95 11.11 11.88 19.79
N SER A 96 10.34 10.89 19.32
CA SER A 96 9.25 10.27 20.07
C SER A 96 9.74 9.01 20.79
N GLU A 97 9.26 8.81 22.04
CA GLU A 97 9.42 7.54 22.75
C GLU A 97 8.38 6.50 22.32
N ASN A 98 7.27 6.94 21.71
CA ASN A 98 6.21 6.07 21.22
C ASN A 98 6.54 5.49 19.85
N GLU A 99 6.17 4.22 19.67
CA GLU A 99 6.18 3.47 18.40
C GLU A 99 4.73 3.10 18.02
N LEU A 100 4.44 3.06 16.73
CA LEU A 100 3.17 2.59 16.19
C LEU A 100 3.40 1.27 15.48
N LYS A 101 2.65 0.23 15.86
CA LYS A 101 2.78 -1.12 15.29
C LYS A 101 1.42 -1.62 14.84
N GLY A 102 1.40 -2.39 13.77
CA GLY A 102 0.19 -3.01 13.25
C GLY A 102 0.50 -4.07 12.22
N ASP A 103 -0.51 -4.88 11.92
CA ASP A 103 -0.51 -5.86 10.86
C ASP A 103 -1.27 -5.29 9.65
N PHE A 104 -0.80 -5.55 8.44
CA PHE A 104 -1.52 -5.19 7.24
C PHE A 104 -2.55 -6.22 6.82
N HIS A 105 -3.55 -5.75 6.09
CA HIS A 105 -4.53 -6.57 5.40
C HIS A 105 -4.20 -6.62 3.91
N ALA A 106 -4.35 -7.79 3.30
CA ALA A 106 -4.37 -7.88 1.83
C ALA A 106 -5.69 -7.30 1.31
N MET A 107 -5.61 -6.41 0.33
CA MET A 107 -6.77 -5.76 -0.28
C MET A 107 -6.54 -5.47 -1.76
N VAL A 108 -7.55 -4.93 -2.42
CA VAL A 108 -7.50 -4.57 -3.85
C VAL A 108 -8.11 -3.19 -4.05
N ALA A 109 -7.40 -2.34 -4.78
CA ALA A 109 -7.86 -1.05 -5.25
C ALA A 109 -7.95 -1.05 -6.79
N ASN A 110 -8.20 0.12 -7.39
CA ASN A 110 -8.37 0.25 -8.85
C ASN A 110 -7.04 0.21 -9.64
N ASP A 111 -5.91 0.28 -8.95
CA ASP A 111 -4.54 0.13 -9.45
C ASP A 111 -3.98 -1.29 -9.23
N GLY A 112 -4.58 -2.09 -8.36
CA GLY A 112 -4.26 -3.50 -8.17
C GLY A 112 -4.33 -3.97 -6.72
N PRO A 113 -3.88 -5.21 -6.44
CA PRO A 113 -3.78 -5.74 -5.10
C PRO A 113 -2.51 -5.26 -4.37
N HIS A 114 -2.64 -4.99 -3.08
CA HIS A 114 -1.54 -4.58 -2.19
C HIS A 114 -1.83 -5.01 -0.74
N TYR A 115 -0.88 -4.74 0.16
CA TYR A 115 -1.06 -4.86 1.61
C TYR A 115 -1.16 -3.48 2.23
N GLY A 116 -2.10 -3.24 3.15
CA GLY A 116 -2.19 -1.93 3.80
C GLY A 116 -3.04 -1.89 5.07
N ASP A 117 -3.01 -0.73 5.73
CA ASP A 117 -3.91 -0.35 6.82
C ASP A 117 -4.04 1.18 6.88
N ASN A 118 -5.18 1.63 7.38
CA ASN A 118 -5.39 3.03 7.77
C ASN A 118 -4.67 3.31 9.10
N VAL A 119 -3.77 4.29 9.13
CA VAL A 119 -2.90 4.56 10.28
C VAL A 119 -3.11 5.97 10.82
N LYS A 120 -3.21 6.10 12.15
CA LYS A 120 -3.09 7.36 12.88
C LYS A 120 -1.63 7.62 13.23
N LEU A 121 -1.05 8.70 12.72
CA LEU A 121 0.37 9.04 12.92
C LEU A 121 0.58 9.88 14.19
N LEU A 122 1.84 10.04 14.60
CA LEU A 122 2.27 10.88 15.74
C LEU A 122 2.49 12.36 15.33
N GLY A 123 1.66 12.84 14.40
CA GLY A 123 1.74 14.18 13.81
C GLY A 123 2.90 14.38 12.83
N PRO A 124 3.09 15.60 12.27
CA PRO A 124 4.15 15.87 11.31
C PRO A 124 5.57 15.63 11.86
N GLY A 125 6.49 15.18 11.01
CA GLY A 125 7.90 14.96 11.36
C GLY A 125 8.58 13.89 10.51
N LYS A 126 9.84 13.59 10.85
CA LYS A 126 10.60 12.49 10.24
C LYS A 126 10.26 11.16 10.91
N TYR A 127 10.05 10.13 10.11
CA TYR A 127 9.71 8.79 10.54
C TYR A 127 10.70 7.76 10.00
N GLN A 128 10.93 6.73 10.80
CA GLN A 128 11.49 5.45 10.37
C GLN A 128 10.35 4.44 10.29
N LEU A 129 10.29 3.72 9.17
CA LEU A 129 9.34 2.66 8.91
C LEU A 129 10.10 1.35 8.76
N THR A 130 9.74 0.35 9.55
CA THR A 130 10.21 -1.02 9.36
C THR A 130 9.04 -1.88 8.91
N PHE A 131 9.18 -2.53 7.75
CA PHE A 131 8.31 -3.63 7.37
C PHE A 131 8.91 -4.96 7.79
N THR A 132 8.06 -5.84 8.29
CA THR A 132 8.35 -7.26 8.48
C THR A 132 7.48 -8.05 7.51
N VAL A 133 8.11 -8.81 6.62
CA VAL A 133 7.43 -9.70 5.68
C VAL A 133 7.74 -11.14 6.07
N LEU A 134 6.70 -11.92 6.32
CA LEU A 134 6.77 -13.35 6.56
C LEU A 134 6.06 -14.11 5.42
N PRO A 135 6.52 -15.32 5.10
CA PRO A 135 5.91 -16.13 4.05
C PRO A 135 4.45 -16.50 4.37
N PRO A 136 3.74 -17.13 3.42
CA PRO A 136 2.44 -17.72 3.69
C PRO A 136 2.51 -18.72 4.85
N GLY A 137 1.62 -18.53 5.83
CA GLY A 137 1.61 -19.30 7.08
C GLY A 137 0.42 -18.91 7.97
N GLY A 138 0.15 -19.72 9.00
CA GLY A 138 -0.95 -19.48 9.94
C GLY A 138 -2.34 -19.65 9.30
N HIS A 139 -3.25 -18.72 9.57
CA HIS A 139 -4.67 -18.79 9.16
C HIS A 139 -4.93 -18.60 7.65
N GLY A 140 -3.90 -18.30 6.85
CA GLY A 140 -3.97 -18.13 5.40
C GLY A 140 -2.82 -18.83 4.68
N SER A 141 -2.65 -20.15 4.87
CA SER A 141 -1.57 -20.90 4.24
C SER A 141 -1.73 -21.01 2.73
N LEU A 142 -0.67 -20.73 1.97
CA LEU A 142 -0.55 -21.07 0.55
C LEU A 142 0.33 -22.32 0.40
N GLY A 143 -0.23 -23.38 -0.21
CA GLY A 143 0.52 -24.60 -0.51
C GLY A 143 1.53 -24.39 -1.64
N ARG A 144 2.63 -25.16 -1.62
CA ARG A 144 3.60 -25.22 -2.73
C ARG A 144 3.77 -26.66 -3.19
N HIS A 145 4.00 -26.86 -4.48
CA HIS A 145 4.39 -28.16 -5.02
C HIS A 145 5.82 -28.51 -4.55
N THR A 146 6.07 -29.80 -4.32
CA THR A 146 7.35 -30.31 -3.78
C THR A 146 7.91 -31.51 -4.54
N ASP A 147 7.15 -32.04 -5.50
CA ASP A 147 7.58 -33.07 -6.43
C ASP A 147 8.66 -32.56 -7.40
N LYS A 148 9.31 -33.49 -8.10
CA LYS A 148 10.44 -33.16 -8.99
C LYS A 148 9.97 -32.45 -10.26
N GLU A 149 8.78 -32.79 -10.74
CA GLU A 149 8.23 -32.36 -12.02
C GLU A 149 7.73 -30.91 -11.97
N THR A 150 7.14 -30.50 -10.85
CA THR A 150 6.43 -29.22 -10.71
C THR A 150 6.77 -28.45 -9.44
N GLY A 151 7.69 -28.96 -8.62
CA GLY A 151 8.05 -28.35 -7.35
C GLY A 151 8.75 -27.00 -7.47
N VAL A 152 8.54 -26.16 -6.46
CA VAL A 152 9.21 -24.86 -6.28
C VAL A 152 10.07 -24.86 -5.03
N ALA A 153 10.94 -23.85 -4.89
CA ALA A 153 11.80 -23.73 -3.72
C ALA A 153 10.98 -23.56 -2.42
N PRO A 154 11.56 -23.88 -1.24
CA PRO A 154 10.95 -23.51 0.03
C PRO A 154 10.64 -22.02 0.12
N TRP A 155 9.64 -21.69 0.94
CA TRP A 155 9.37 -20.31 1.32
C TRP A 155 10.60 -19.67 1.99
N PHE A 156 10.79 -18.37 1.81
CA PHE A 156 11.75 -17.60 2.61
C PHE A 156 11.29 -17.55 4.07
N GLU A 157 12.19 -17.30 5.03
CA GLU A 157 11.83 -17.36 6.45
C GLU A 157 11.26 -16.04 6.99
N ARG A 158 11.99 -14.93 6.78
CA ARG A 158 11.64 -13.58 7.22
C ARG A 158 12.42 -12.58 6.40
N CYS A 159 11.81 -11.43 6.11
CA CYS A 159 12.49 -10.28 5.56
C CYS A 159 12.13 -9.03 6.38
N GLU A 160 13.13 -8.20 6.68
CA GLU A 160 12.96 -6.90 7.34
C GLU A 160 13.52 -5.81 6.43
N LEU A 161 12.73 -4.76 6.23
CA LEU A 161 12.99 -3.68 5.30
C LEU A 161 12.84 -2.34 6.03
N HIS A 162 13.72 -1.39 5.76
CA HIS A 162 13.82 -0.16 6.56
C HIS A 162 13.77 1.08 5.67
N TYR A 163 12.74 1.90 5.84
CA TYR A 163 12.52 3.11 5.07
C TYR A 163 12.53 4.34 5.98
N GLU A 164 12.76 5.51 5.40
CA GLU A 164 12.62 6.80 6.07
C GLU A 164 11.76 7.74 5.22
N PHE A 165 10.93 8.55 5.87
CA PHE A 165 10.16 9.59 5.19
C PHE A 165 9.86 10.77 6.11
N ILE A 166 9.45 11.89 5.51
CA ILE A 166 8.95 13.06 6.23
C ILE A 166 7.46 13.17 5.98
N TYR A 167 6.68 13.10 7.05
CA TYR A 167 5.25 13.37 6.99
C TYR A 167 4.98 14.84 7.29
N ALA A 168 4.39 15.55 6.32
CA ALA A 168 4.00 16.95 6.46
C ALA A 168 2.48 17.16 6.57
N GLY A 169 1.69 16.08 6.58
CA GLY A 169 0.24 16.13 6.39
C GLY A 169 -0.18 15.74 4.97
N ILE A 170 -1.37 15.17 4.83
CA ILE A 170 -2.06 15.12 3.52
C ILE A 170 -2.65 16.50 3.25
N GLY A 171 -2.19 17.19 2.20
CA GLY A 171 -2.78 18.47 1.79
C GLY A 171 -4.31 18.35 1.64
N LYS A 172 -5.06 19.44 1.87
CA LYS A 172 -6.53 19.41 1.75
C LYS A 172 -6.94 18.85 0.38
N LYS A 173 -7.93 17.93 0.34
CA LYS A 173 -8.55 17.48 -0.92
C LYS A 173 -8.94 18.72 -1.76
N GLY A 174 -8.29 18.92 -2.91
CA GLY A 174 -8.56 20.02 -3.82
C GLY A 174 -7.86 21.35 -3.54
N GLY A 175 -6.83 21.39 -2.68
CA GLY A 175 -6.03 22.59 -2.42
C GLY A 175 -4.62 22.52 -3.01
N TYR A 176 -4.50 22.73 -4.32
CA TYR A 176 -3.30 23.28 -4.95
C TYR A 176 -3.69 24.59 -5.62
#